data_AF-A0A6G0X7W6-F1
#
_entry.id   AF-A0A6G0X7W6-F1
#
_cell.length_a   1.000
_cell.length_b   1.000
_cell.length_c   1.000
_cell.angle_alpha   90.00
_cell.angle_beta   90.00
_cell.angle_gamma   90.00
#
_symmetry.space_group_name_H-M   'P 1'
#
loop_
_entity.id
_entity.type
_entity.pdbx_description
1 polymer ?
#
loop_
_entity_poly.entity_id
_entity_poly.type
_entity_poly.pdbx_seq_one_letter_code
_entity_poly.pdbx_strand_id
1 'polypeptide(L)'
;MNVSVEERRADAVQDVTVDLPTTFKYQAEEFYVRECYKSYYDRVVGLLQTYDYISVREHQVCTCIGKSTFYDYFFDRYRREHPRLAIVTASFNENQQLKKCVVFGSGGSSVIWDKTDFPNIENRFPKALHLYDGPPSVEPARSKMVTFTSPNFAWLESMRKNIEAHRKLYMPVWELTELSDAVEMLNLKISFEELIERYQTFGGVPRYCLAETTTAYQEGLNDLDEAIETIHSIYDVQVCFQRHILENRVGHRLLHYIPDKDPTFATLEFGSDWIGKRIYNQLAVKFRQERAKLMKWLDDAGKASAFNGWLFENLVHDKFLAGGQFKYIQLDEQRQDILLTVDPTIGKYERFATNFTLQMAFQNAYQIPKSQTFKSIY
;
A
#
# COMPACT_ATOMS: atom_id res chain seq x y z
N MET A 1 19.12 32.20 -5.62
CA MET A 1 20.54 31.77 -5.54
C MET A 1 20.53 30.28 -5.79
N ASN A 2 21.24 29.79 -6.81
CA ASN A 2 21.37 28.34 -7.03
C ASN A 2 22.38 27.82 -6.01
N VAL A 3 21.88 27.09 -5.01
CA VAL A 3 22.68 26.29 -4.09
C VAL A 3 23.43 25.24 -4.92
N SER A 4 24.73 25.05 -4.65
CA SER A 4 25.54 24.10 -5.42
C SER A 4 25.07 22.66 -5.19
N VAL A 5 25.36 21.75 -6.13
CA VAL A 5 25.02 20.31 -5.99
C VAL A 5 25.68 19.72 -4.74
N GLU A 6 26.91 20.14 -4.43
CA GLU A 6 27.65 19.69 -3.24
C GLU A 6 26.97 20.13 -1.93
N GLU A 7 26.48 21.37 -1.86
CA GLU A 7 25.71 21.86 -0.71
C GLU A 7 24.37 21.13 -0.56
N ARG A 8 23.69 20.79 -1.67
CA ARG A 8 22.46 19.98 -1.64
C ARG A 8 22.72 18.55 -1.16
N ARG A 9 23.86 17.96 -1.55
CA ARG A 9 24.24 16.60 -1.18
C ARG A 9 24.46 16.45 0.32
N ALA A 10 25.07 17.45 0.97
CA ALA A 10 25.37 17.41 2.41
C ALA A 10 24.13 17.24 3.31
N ASP A 11 22.98 17.78 2.88
CA ASP A 11 21.71 17.65 3.61
C ASP A 11 20.85 16.46 3.16
N ALA A 12 21.15 15.90 1.98
CA ALA A 12 20.34 14.88 1.31
C ALA A 12 20.92 13.46 1.39
N VAL A 13 22.17 13.31 1.81
CA VAL A 13 22.87 12.02 1.88
C VAL A 13 23.43 11.82 3.29
N GLN A 14 23.31 10.59 3.79
CA GLN A 14 23.82 10.21 5.10
C GLN A 14 24.63 8.91 4.99
N ASP A 15 25.72 8.85 5.75
CA ASP A 15 26.51 7.63 5.91
C ASP A 15 25.73 6.57 6.69
N VAL A 16 25.93 5.31 6.31
CA VAL A 16 25.33 4.17 7.00
C VAL A 16 26.01 3.98 8.35
N THR A 17 25.23 3.86 9.41
CA THR A 17 25.76 3.66 10.76
C THR A 17 26.47 2.31 10.88
N VAL A 18 27.78 2.36 11.09
CA VAL A 18 28.58 1.16 11.36
C VAL A 18 28.10 0.47 12.64
N ASP A 19 28.03 -0.85 12.60
CA ASP A 19 27.61 -1.75 13.69
C ASP A 19 26.12 -1.78 14.05
N LEU A 20 25.29 -0.92 13.46
CA LEU A 20 23.85 -0.93 13.67
C LEU A 20 23.27 -2.31 13.27
N PRO A 21 22.56 -3.03 14.17
CA PRO A 21 21.99 -4.33 13.86
C PRO A 21 20.90 -4.21 12.78
N THR A 22 21.16 -4.79 11.62
CA THR A 22 20.14 -4.98 10.58
C THR A 22 19.95 -6.47 10.29
N THR A 23 18.78 -6.84 9.80
CA THR A 23 18.44 -8.21 9.41
C THR A 23 19.10 -8.59 8.09
N PHE A 24 19.22 -7.61 7.20
CA PHE A 24 19.94 -7.67 5.93
C PHE A 24 20.94 -6.51 5.88
N LYS A 25 22.18 -6.79 5.49
CA LYS A 25 23.20 -5.75 5.34
C LYS A 25 22.81 -4.84 4.16
N TYR A 26 22.83 -3.54 4.41
CA TYR A 26 22.80 -2.56 3.34
C TYR A 26 24.18 -2.58 2.65
N GLN A 27 24.19 -2.63 1.33
CA GLN A 27 25.43 -2.88 0.57
C GLN A 27 26.21 -1.61 0.22
N ALA A 28 25.57 -0.44 0.27
CA ALA A 28 26.22 0.83 0.03
C ALA A 28 26.73 1.46 1.33
N GLU A 29 27.63 2.44 1.21
CA GLU A 29 28.21 3.17 2.34
C GLU A 29 27.35 4.38 2.76
N GLU A 30 26.54 4.88 1.82
CA GLU A 30 25.69 6.06 1.98
C GLU A 30 24.27 5.78 1.48
N PHE A 31 23.29 6.54 1.97
CA PHE A 31 21.91 6.48 1.53
C PHE A 31 21.29 7.87 1.40
N TYR A 32 20.30 7.98 0.51
CA TYR A 32 19.54 9.21 0.33
C TYR A 32 18.50 9.39 1.44
N VAL A 33 18.51 10.57 2.07
CA VAL A 33 17.59 10.96 3.13
C VAL A 33 16.30 11.52 2.52
N ARG A 34 15.25 10.72 2.56
CA ARG A 34 13.93 11.12 2.06
C ARG A 34 13.33 12.22 2.91
N GLU A 35 12.56 13.12 2.29
CA GLU A 35 11.84 14.15 3.02
C GLU A 35 10.81 13.53 3.98
N CYS A 36 10.19 12.41 3.59
CA CYS A 36 9.26 11.70 4.46
C CYS A 36 9.94 11.23 5.77
N TYR A 37 11.24 10.92 5.79
CA TYR A 37 11.92 10.48 7.01
C TYR A 37 11.89 11.52 8.12
N LYS A 38 12.05 12.79 7.78
CA LYS A 38 11.98 13.90 8.74
C LYS A 38 10.60 13.93 9.42
N SER A 39 9.54 13.90 8.62
CA SER A 39 8.16 13.91 9.13
C SER A 39 7.80 12.64 9.91
N TYR A 40 8.26 11.46 9.48
CA TYR A 40 8.00 10.20 10.19
C TYR A 40 8.77 10.12 11.50
N TYR A 41 10.00 10.62 11.54
CA TYR A 41 10.75 10.73 12.79
C TYR A 41 9.98 11.57 13.82
N ASP A 42 9.56 12.78 13.43
CA ASP A 42 8.83 13.68 14.34
C ASP A 42 7.53 13.03 14.83
N ARG A 43 6.81 12.32 13.94
CA ARG A 43 5.58 11.58 14.29
C ARG A 43 5.86 10.43 15.25
N VAL A 44 6.89 9.62 15.01
CA VAL A 44 7.24 8.51 15.88
C VAL A 44 7.63 9.03 17.27
N VAL A 45 8.49 10.05 17.35
CA VAL A 45 8.88 10.67 18.62
C VAL A 45 7.68 11.27 19.36
N GLY A 46 6.78 11.94 18.65
CA GLY A 46 5.53 12.44 19.22
C GLY A 46 4.64 11.33 19.76
N LEU A 47 4.46 10.24 19.01
CA LEU A 47 3.66 9.09 19.46
C LEU A 47 4.27 8.38 20.66
N LEU A 48 5.60 8.33 20.77
CA LEU A 48 6.29 7.77 21.94
C LEU A 48 6.00 8.54 23.24
N GLN A 49 5.43 9.74 23.19
CA GLN A 49 4.98 10.44 24.40
C GLN A 49 3.70 9.83 24.99
N THR A 50 2.88 9.20 24.16
CA THR A 50 1.56 8.67 24.52
C THR A 50 1.54 7.14 24.54
N TYR A 51 2.28 6.52 23.63
CA TYR A 51 2.31 5.07 23.41
C TYR A 51 3.67 4.51 23.79
N ASP A 52 3.71 3.23 24.14
CA ASP A 52 4.95 2.54 24.49
C ASP A 52 5.56 1.83 23.28
N TYR A 53 4.73 1.41 22.33
CA TYR A 53 5.18 0.62 21.19
C TYR A 53 4.72 1.23 19.88
N ILE A 54 5.67 1.58 19.03
CA ILE A 54 5.41 2.08 17.68
C ILE A 54 5.92 1.08 16.67
N SER A 55 5.07 0.66 15.72
CA SER A 55 5.51 -0.16 14.59
C SER A 55 5.45 0.65 13.30
N VAL A 56 6.62 0.93 12.74
CA VAL A 56 6.74 1.52 11.40
C VAL A 56 6.80 0.39 10.40
N ARG A 57 5.85 0.40 9.47
CA ARG A 57 5.61 -0.70 8.53
C ARG A 57 5.87 -0.28 7.10
N GLU A 58 6.41 -1.24 6.36
CA GLU A 58 6.38 -1.26 4.91
C GLU A 58 5.42 -2.33 4.39
N HIS A 59 5.23 -2.37 3.07
CA HIS A 59 4.49 -3.43 2.40
C HIS A 59 5.22 -4.80 2.52
N GLN A 60 4.47 -5.91 2.47
CA GLN A 60 4.93 -7.20 2.98
C GLN A 60 5.95 -7.94 2.13
N VAL A 61 6.08 -7.66 0.84
CA VAL A 61 7.16 -8.23 0.02
C VAL A 61 8.04 -7.20 -0.67
N CYS A 62 7.64 -5.93 -0.75
CA CYS A 62 8.59 -4.84 -1.02
C CYS A 62 9.37 -4.51 0.25
N THR A 63 10.24 -5.44 0.66
CA THR A 63 11.23 -5.31 1.74
C THR A 63 12.29 -4.27 1.41
N CYS A 64 11.91 -3.12 0.85
CA CYS A 64 12.87 -2.21 0.25
C CYS A 64 12.32 -0.86 -0.18
N ILE A 65 11.35 -0.30 0.55
CA ILE A 65 10.99 1.12 0.39
C ILE A 65 11.87 2.06 1.23
N GLY A 66 13.00 1.53 1.74
CA GLY A 66 13.94 2.27 2.57
C GLY A 66 13.59 2.25 4.07
N LYS A 67 13.01 1.16 4.59
CA LYS A 67 12.77 1.04 6.03
C LYS A 67 14.07 0.88 6.81
N SER A 68 15.02 0.11 6.30
CA SER A 68 16.33 -0.07 6.94
C SER A 68 17.13 1.22 6.94
N THR A 69 17.05 2.01 5.86
CA THR A 69 17.63 3.36 5.80
C THR A 69 16.88 4.35 6.71
N PHE A 70 15.55 4.22 6.87
CA PHE A 70 14.82 5.01 7.87
C PHE A 70 15.20 4.65 9.30
N TYR A 71 15.42 3.37 9.59
CA TYR A 71 15.91 2.90 10.89
C TYR A 71 17.29 3.50 11.22
N ASP A 72 18.19 3.52 10.24
CA ASP A 72 19.51 4.15 10.35
C ASP A 72 19.39 5.68 10.59
N TYR A 73 18.63 6.37 9.74
CA TYR A 73 18.31 7.79 9.90
C TYR A 73 17.71 8.11 11.29
N PHE A 74 16.75 7.30 11.73
CA PHE A 74 16.08 7.47 13.02
C PHE A 74 17.07 7.32 14.15
N PHE A 75 17.89 6.27 14.12
CA PHE A 75 18.92 6.02 15.13
C PHE A 75 19.85 7.22 15.26
N ASP A 76 20.43 7.68 14.15
CA ASP A 76 21.41 8.77 14.16
C ASP A 76 20.82 10.10 14.62
N ARG A 77 19.62 10.44 14.13
CA ARG A 77 18.94 11.67 14.56
C ARG A 77 18.56 11.61 16.03
N TYR A 78 17.95 10.50 16.48
CA TYR A 78 17.56 10.33 17.89
C TYR A 78 18.76 10.40 18.81
N ARG A 79 19.88 9.79 18.40
CA ARG A 79 21.11 9.78 19.17
C ARG A 79 21.72 11.17 19.33
N ARG A 80 21.69 11.99 18.28
CA ARG A 80 22.15 13.40 18.33
C ARG A 80 21.26 14.26 19.21
N GLU A 81 19.95 14.08 19.16
CA GLU A 81 18.99 14.83 19.97
C GLU A 81 18.99 14.38 21.45
N HIS A 82 19.35 13.13 21.72
CA HIS A 82 19.35 12.53 23.06
C HIS A 82 20.67 11.84 23.45
N PRO A 83 21.81 12.56 23.50
CA PRO A 83 23.14 11.97 23.68
C PRO A 83 23.37 11.27 25.04
N ARG A 84 22.49 11.55 26.01
CA ARG A 84 22.53 10.97 27.37
C ARG A 84 21.66 9.73 27.54
N LEU A 85 20.79 9.42 26.57
CA LEU A 85 19.94 8.24 26.63
C LEU A 85 20.65 7.05 25.98
N ALA A 86 20.56 5.90 26.63
CA ALA A 86 20.98 4.65 26.01
C ALA A 86 19.97 4.23 24.94
N ILE A 87 20.46 3.68 23.84
CA ILE A 87 19.61 3.10 22.79
C ILE A 87 19.96 1.63 22.68
N VAL A 88 18.97 0.77 22.87
CA VAL A 88 19.09 -0.68 22.66
C VAL A 88 18.67 -0.96 21.23
N THR A 89 19.56 -1.51 20.43
CA THR A 89 19.27 -1.85 19.03
C THR A 89 19.34 -3.35 18.83
N ALA A 90 18.43 -3.91 18.05
CA ALA A 90 18.44 -5.34 17.76
C ALA A 90 17.84 -5.65 16.39
N SER A 91 18.29 -6.74 15.78
CA SER A 91 17.69 -7.27 14.55
C SER A 91 17.09 -8.65 14.77
N PHE A 92 15.93 -8.90 14.15
CA PHE A 92 15.17 -10.14 14.26
C PHE A 92 14.90 -10.73 12.88
N ASN A 93 15.04 -12.05 12.76
CA ASN A 93 14.67 -12.74 11.51
C ASN A 93 13.15 -12.91 11.38
N GLU A 94 12.71 -13.48 10.25
CA GLU A 94 11.29 -13.73 9.95
C GLU A 94 10.60 -14.62 10.98
N ASN A 95 11.36 -15.48 11.66
CA ASN A 95 10.90 -16.34 12.75
C ASN A 95 10.96 -15.66 14.13
N GLN A 96 11.11 -14.33 14.17
CA GLN A 96 11.21 -13.50 15.38
C GLN A 96 12.40 -13.86 16.28
N GLN A 97 13.44 -14.49 15.72
CA GLN A 97 14.65 -14.86 16.47
C GLN A 97 15.69 -13.74 16.39
N LEU A 98 16.27 -13.41 17.55
CA LEU A 98 17.33 -12.42 17.67
C LEU A 98 18.55 -12.81 16.82
N LYS A 99 18.98 -11.92 15.93
CA LYS A 99 20.21 -12.04 15.13
C LYS A 99 21.39 -11.37 15.82
N LYS A 100 21.29 -10.07 16.10
CA LYS A 100 22.32 -9.24 16.74
C LYS A 100 21.66 -8.22 17.67
N CYS A 101 22.31 -7.90 18.78
CA CYS A 101 21.93 -6.82 19.69
C CYS A 101 23.15 -5.94 19.98
N VAL A 102 22.99 -4.63 19.92
CA VAL A 102 24.02 -3.65 20.26
C VAL A 102 23.39 -2.56 21.12
N VAL A 103 24.04 -2.24 22.24
CA VAL A 103 23.62 -1.14 23.12
C VAL A 103 24.56 0.03 22.92
N PHE A 104 23.98 1.18 22.59
CA PHE A 104 24.69 2.45 22.49
C PHE A 104 24.48 3.23 23.79
N GLY A 105 25.45 3.18 24.71
CA GLY A 105 25.40 3.80 26.05
C GLY A 105 25.61 5.31 26.01
N SER A 106 25.37 6.04 27.09
CA SER A 106 25.56 7.51 27.12
C SER A 106 27.02 7.90 26.82
N GLY A 107 27.25 8.83 25.89
CA GLY A 107 28.61 9.34 25.59
C GLY A 107 29.38 8.63 24.48
N GLY A 108 28.70 7.85 23.63
CA GLY A 108 29.29 7.29 22.40
C GLY A 108 29.85 5.87 22.50
N SER A 109 29.81 5.23 23.67
CA SER A 109 30.19 3.82 23.79
C SER A 109 29.13 2.90 23.17
N SER A 110 29.58 1.87 22.46
CA SER A 110 28.74 0.77 21.99
C SER A 110 29.25 -0.55 22.56
N VAL A 111 28.33 -1.45 22.91
CA VAL A 111 28.64 -2.79 23.42
C VAL A 111 27.78 -3.79 22.66
N ILE A 112 28.41 -4.82 22.10
CA ILE A 112 27.71 -5.97 21.51
C ILE A 112 27.21 -6.85 22.65
N TRP A 113 25.95 -7.27 22.57
CA TRP A 113 25.28 -8.08 23.58
C TRP A 113 25.04 -9.51 23.11
N ASP A 114 25.29 -10.47 24.00
CA ASP A 114 25.03 -11.88 23.73
C ASP A 114 23.51 -12.16 23.73
N LYS A 115 23.09 -13.15 22.93
CA LYS A 115 21.68 -13.54 22.84
C LYS A 115 21.13 -14.09 24.16
N THR A 116 21.97 -14.75 24.95
CA THR A 116 21.59 -15.31 26.26
C THR A 116 21.33 -14.23 27.31
N ASP A 117 21.99 -13.07 27.17
CA ASP A 117 21.84 -11.94 28.09
C ASP A 117 20.75 -10.95 27.67
N PHE A 118 20.27 -11.03 26.43
CA PHE A 118 19.22 -10.15 25.90
C PHE A 118 17.97 -10.06 26.79
N PRO A 119 17.45 -11.15 27.41
CA PRO A 119 16.30 -11.04 28.32
C PRO A 119 16.53 -10.13 29.54
N ASN A 120 17.78 -9.89 29.94
CA ASN A 120 18.11 -9.05 31.09
C ASN A 120 18.39 -7.59 30.71
N ILE A 121 18.31 -7.24 29.43
CA ILE A 121 18.73 -5.92 28.93
C ILE A 121 17.90 -4.77 29.51
N GLU A 122 16.59 -4.97 29.72
CA GLU A 122 15.70 -3.97 30.32
C GLU A 122 16.04 -3.70 31.80
N ASN A 123 16.52 -4.71 32.53
CA ASN A 123 16.94 -4.51 33.92
C ASN A 123 18.20 -3.64 34.01
N ARG A 124 19.09 -3.76 33.02
CA ARG A 124 20.33 -2.97 32.96
C ARG A 124 20.13 -1.58 32.35
N PHE A 125 19.17 -1.44 31.43
CA PHE A 125 18.86 -0.19 30.75
C PHE A 125 17.36 0.13 30.79
N PRO A 126 16.78 0.35 31.98
CA PRO A 126 15.33 0.51 32.16
C PRO A 126 14.73 1.81 31.59
N LYS A 127 15.57 2.70 31.07
CA LYS A 127 15.15 3.97 30.44
C LYS A 127 15.61 4.07 28.98
N ALA A 128 16.14 2.99 28.41
CA ALA A 128 16.58 3.00 27.03
C ALA A 128 15.39 3.00 26.07
N LEU A 129 15.58 3.64 24.92
CA LEU A 129 14.71 3.40 23.77
C LEU A 129 15.15 2.12 23.06
N HIS A 130 14.22 1.24 22.77
CA HIS A 130 14.48 0.02 22.00
C HIS A 130 14.15 0.26 20.53
N LEU A 131 15.13 0.12 19.64
CA LEU A 131 14.96 0.25 18.19
C LEU A 131 15.25 -1.08 17.49
N TYR A 132 14.23 -1.70 16.91
CA TYR A 132 14.35 -3.06 16.37
C TYR A 132 14.11 -3.12 14.86
N ASP A 133 15.04 -3.73 14.12
CA ASP A 133 14.86 -4.12 12.72
C ASP A 133 14.27 -5.53 12.66
N GLY A 134 12.97 -5.60 12.43
CA GLY A 134 12.17 -6.82 12.55
C GLY A 134 11.50 -6.95 13.93
N PRO A 135 10.38 -7.69 14.01
CA PRO A 135 9.60 -7.79 15.24
C PRO A 135 10.18 -8.85 16.19
N PRO A 136 10.20 -8.57 17.51
CA PRO A 136 10.56 -9.57 18.50
C PRO A 136 9.42 -10.57 18.71
N SER A 137 9.71 -11.68 19.38
CA SER A 137 8.67 -12.62 19.82
C SER A 137 7.90 -12.14 21.05
N VAL A 138 8.48 -11.23 21.82
CA VAL A 138 7.91 -10.64 23.04
C VAL A 138 8.29 -9.16 23.09
N GLU A 139 7.33 -8.30 23.40
CA GLU A 139 7.56 -6.87 23.64
C GLU A 139 8.41 -6.62 24.90
N PRO A 140 9.24 -5.55 24.94
CA PRO A 140 9.87 -5.09 26.18
C PRO A 140 8.80 -4.76 27.23
N ALA A 141 8.96 -5.20 28.47
CA ALA A 141 7.92 -5.08 29.49
C ALA A 141 7.86 -3.68 30.16
N ARG A 142 8.95 -2.92 30.13
CA ARG A 142 9.08 -1.65 30.88
C ARG A 142 9.66 -0.51 30.06
N SER A 143 10.09 -0.79 28.83
CA SER A 143 10.72 0.18 27.95
C SER A 143 9.87 0.50 26.73
N LYS A 144 10.08 1.71 26.20
CA LYS A 144 9.49 2.10 24.92
C LYS A 144 10.23 1.46 23.77
N MET A 145 9.51 1.16 22.68
CA MET A 145 10.06 0.50 21.50
C MET A 145 9.55 1.11 20.20
N VAL A 146 10.45 1.23 19.23
CA VAL A 146 10.12 1.42 17.82
C VAL A 146 10.57 0.18 17.05
N THR A 147 9.63 -0.48 16.40
CA THR A 147 9.89 -1.64 15.56
C THR A 147 9.73 -1.26 14.08
N PHE A 148 10.79 -1.46 13.32
CA PHE A 148 10.82 -1.29 11.87
C PHE A 148 10.59 -2.67 11.26
N THR A 149 9.35 -2.97 10.88
CA THR A 149 8.95 -4.33 10.52
C THR A 149 8.23 -4.38 9.17
N SER A 150 8.54 -5.39 8.37
CA SER A 150 7.57 -5.88 7.38
C SER A 150 6.36 -6.47 8.13
N PRO A 151 5.20 -6.65 7.50
CA PRO A 151 4.03 -7.23 8.15
C PRO A 151 4.32 -8.66 8.59
N ASN A 152 4.49 -8.83 9.89
CA ASN A 152 4.49 -10.12 10.58
C ASN A 152 3.13 -10.25 11.27
N PHE A 153 2.24 -11.09 10.75
CA PHE A 153 0.87 -11.18 11.25
C PHE A 153 0.80 -11.52 12.73
N ALA A 154 1.61 -12.48 13.18
CA ALA A 154 1.63 -12.90 14.57
C ALA A 154 1.94 -11.72 15.51
N TRP A 155 2.98 -10.94 15.19
CA TRP A 155 3.33 -9.72 15.93
C TRP A 155 2.24 -8.65 15.83
N LEU A 156 1.72 -8.41 14.63
CA LEU A 156 0.72 -7.36 14.45
C LEU A 156 -0.62 -7.69 15.10
N GLU A 157 -0.97 -8.96 15.16
CA GLU A 157 -2.16 -9.47 15.82
C GLU A 157 -2.02 -9.45 17.34
N SER A 158 -0.84 -9.80 17.89
CA SER A 158 -0.58 -9.63 19.32
C SER A 158 -0.71 -8.15 19.71
N MET A 159 -0.11 -7.24 18.93
CA MET A 159 -0.15 -5.81 19.20
C MET A 159 -1.53 -5.18 18.97
N ARG A 160 -2.39 -5.75 18.10
CA ARG A 160 -3.79 -5.29 17.95
C ARG A 160 -4.58 -5.39 19.24
N LYS A 161 -4.24 -6.35 20.11
CA LYS A 161 -4.90 -6.51 21.42
C LYS A 161 -4.44 -5.43 22.42
N ASN A 162 -3.33 -4.74 22.13
CA ASN A 162 -2.75 -3.69 22.98
C ASN A 162 -2.92 -2.30 22.36
N ILE A 163 -4.14 -1.94 21.96
CA ILE A 163 -4.43 -0.68 21.26
C ILE A 163 -4.16 0.59 22.09
N GLU A 164 -4.07 0.45 23.41
CA GLU A 164 -3.79 1.53 24.35
C GLU A 164 -2.29 1.85 24.40
N ALA A 165 -1.41 0.85 24.29
CA ALA A 165 0.04 1.04 24.30
C ALA A 165 0.69 1.00 22.91
N HIS A 166 -0.03 0.58 21.86
CA HIS A 166 0.50 0.39 20.51
C HIS A 166 -0.07 1.34 19.46
N ARG A 167 0.82 1.84 18.60
CA ARG A 167 0.46 2.48 17.32
C ARG A 167 1.28 1.96 16.15
N LYS A 168 0.66 2.03 14.98
CA LYS A 168 1.27 1.62 13.70
C LYS A 168 1.33 2.78 12.75
N LEU A 169 2.36 2.80 11.90
CA LEU A 169 2.50 3.75 10.81
C LEU A 169 2.83 2.98 9.53
N TYR A 170 2.22 3.37 8.41
CA TYR A 170 2.53 2.87 7.08
C TYR A 170 3.45 3.87 6.39
N MET A 171 4.60 3.43 5.90
CA MET A 171 5.55 4.30 5.17
C MET A 171 5.26 4.24 3.66
N PRO A 172 5.29 5.38 2.95
CA PRO A 172 5.02 5.41 1.51
C PRO A 172 6.18 4.84 0.69
N VAL A 173 5.86 4.38 -0.53
CA VAL A 173 6.85 4.14 -1.60
C VAL A 173 7.55 5.45 -2.01
N TRP A 174 8.59 5.37 -2.83
CA TRP A 174 9.33 6.55 -3.27
C TRP A 174 8.63 7.22 -4.44
N GLU A 175 8.55 8.55 -4.39
CA GLU A 175 8.08 9.33 -5.54
C GLU A 175 9.15 9.37 -6.63
N LEU A 176 8.72 9.54 -7.89
CA LEU A 176 9.65 9.64 -9.02
C LEU A 176 10.65 10.79 -8.83
N THR A 177 10.22 11.91 -8.25
CA THR A 177 11.10 13.04 -7.93
C THR A 177 12.14 12.66 -6.87
N GLU A 178 11.73 11.96 -5.80
CA GLU A 178 12.66 11.48 -4.76
C GLU A 178 13.70 10.51 -5.35
N LEU A 179 13.27 9.63 -6.26
CA LEU A 179 14.18 8.70 -6.94
C LEU A 179 15.16 9.44 -7.86
N SER A 180 14.69 10.44 -8.61
CA SER A 180 15.54 11.25 -9.49
C SER A 180 16.59 12.01 -8.69
N ASP A 181 16.18 12.61 -7.57
CA ASP A 181 17.09 13.30 -6.64
C ASP A 181 18.12 12.33 -6.07
N ALA A 182 17.70 11.12 -5.69
CA ALA A 182 18.62 10.10 -5.18
C ALA A 182 19.63 9.63 -6.24
N VAL A 183 19.24 9.50 -7.51
CA VAL A 183 20.18 9.21 -8.61
C VAL A 183 21.24 10.30 -8.73
N GLU A 184 20.84 11.58 -8.68
CA GLU A 184 21.77 12.73 -8.73
C GLU A 184 22.70 12.73 -7.50
N MET A 185 22.14 12.64 -6.29
CA MET A 185 22.87 12.82 -5.04
C MET A 185 23.79 11.65 -4.70
N LEU A 186 23.39 10.43 -5.03
CA LEU A 186 24.20 9.22 -4.85
C LEU A 186 25.09 8.92 -6.08
N ASN A 187 25.05 9.77 -7.11
CA ASN A 187 25.84 9.64 -8.34
C ASN A 187 25.67 8.26 -9.01
N LEU A 188 24.43 7.76 -9.05
CA LEU A 188 24.10 6.45 -9.64
C LEU A 188 24.13 6.53 -11.17
N LYS A 189 24.60 5.47 -11.82
CA LYS A 189 24.69 5.39 -13.29
C LYS A 189 23.38 4.94 -13.92
N ILE A 190 22.30 5.67 -13.66
CA ILE A 190 20.95 5.37 -14.16
C ILE A 190 20.46 6.57 -14.98
N SER A 191 20.05 6.33 -16.22
CA SER A 191 19.47 7.39 -17.05
C SER A 191 18.07 7.77 -16.57
N PHE A 192 17.61 8.98 -16.87
CA PHE A 192 16.27 9.42 -16.49
C PHE A 192 15.19 8.58 -17.18
N GLU A 193 15.41 8.20 -18.44
CA GLU A 193 14.52 7.32 -19.21
C GLU A 193 14.40 5.93 -18.56
N GLU A 194 15.53 5.33 -18.19
CA GLU A 194 15.57 4.05 -17.48
C GLU A 194 14.89 4.14 -16.11
N LEU A 195 15.08 5.24 -15.38
CA LEU A 195 14.42 5.47 -14.10
C LEU A 195 12.89 5.53 -14.25
N ILE A 196 12.39 6.21 -15.29
CA ILE A 196 10.96 6.27 -15.59
C ILE A 196 10.41 4.88 -15.89
N GLU A 197 11.08 4.09 -16.73
CA GLU A 197 10.65 2.72 -17.06
C GLU A 197 10.56 1.85 -15.80
N ARG A 198 11.58 1.92 -14.95
CA ARG A 198 11.61 1.19 -13.68
C ARG A 198 10.53 1.66 -12.72
N TYR A 199 10.28 2.97 -12.64
CA TYR A 199 9.21 3.52 -11.81
C TYR A 199 7.83 3.08 -12.30
N GLN A 200 7.58 3.10 -13.61
CA GLN A 200 6.32 2.61 -14.19
C GLN A 200 6.09 1.12 -13.95
N THR A 201 7.17 0.33 -13.86
CA THR A 201 7.11 -1.11 -13.61
C THR A 201 6.92 -1.42 -12.13
N PHE A 202 7.76 -0.86 -11.26
CA PHE A 202 7.83 -1.22 -9.84
C PHE A 202 7.15 -0.23 -8.88
N GLY A 203 6.65 0.90 -9.37
CA GLY A 203 5.85 1.84 -8.57
C GLY A 203 6.57 2.43 -7.37
N GLY A 204 7.81 2.89 -7.57
CA GLY A 204 8.54 3.60 -6.52
C GLY A 204 9.28 2.71 -5.52
N VAL A 205 9.56 1.46 -5.86
CA VAL A 205 10.35 0.55 -5.01
C VAL A 205 11.85 0.74 -5.32
N PRO A 206 12.62 1.45 -4.48
CA PRO A 206 13.98 1.87 -4.79
C PRO A 206 14.96 0.70 -4.96
N ARG A 207 14.74 -0.49 -4.37
CA ARG A 207 15.59 -1.67 -4.66
C ARG A 207 15.67 -1.96 -6.15
N TYR A 208 14.57 -1.79 -6.87
CA TYR A 208 14.50 -2.07 -8.30
C TYR A 208 14.71 -0.79 -9.12
N CYS A 209 14.15 0.33 -8.68
CA CYS A 209 14.33 1.61 -9.38
C CYS A 209 15.78 2.11 -9.37
N LEU A 210 16.49 1.97 -8.24
CA LEU A 210 17.86 2.46 -8.05
C LEU A 210 18.94 1.35 -8.20
N ALA A 211 18.57 0.17 -8.70
CA ALA A 211 19.53 -0.92 -8.92
C ALA A 211 20.60 -0.56 -9.96
N GLU A 212 21.87 -0.47 -9.56
CA GLU A 212 22.97 -0.27 -10.53
C GLU A 212 23.26 -1.53 -11.37
N THR A 213 22.86 -2.71 -10.88
CA THR A 213 23.05 -3.97 -11.61
C THR A 213 21.77 -4.40 -12.31
N THR A 214 21.91 -4.89 -13.55
CA THR A 214 20.79 -5.47 -14.31
C THR A 214 20.17 -6.68 -13.61
N THR A 215 20.95 -7.39 -12.79
CA THR A 215 20.51 -8.58 -12.05
C THR A 215 19.34 -8.27 -11.11
N ALA A 216 19.47 -7.25 -10.25
CA ALA A 216 18.42 -6.93 -9.28
C ALA A 216 17.12 -6.46 -9.96
N TYR A 217 17.24 -5.71 -11.07
CA TYR A 217 16.10 -5.35 -11.91
C TYR A 217 15.41 -6.59 -12.48
N GLN A 218 16.18 -7.50 -13.08
CA GLN A 218 15.64 -8.70 -13.72
C GLN A 218 15.02 -9.67 -12.71
N GLU A 219 15.63 -9.82 -11.53
CA GLU A 219 15.06 -10.61 -10.42
C GLU A 219 13.70 -10.04 -9.98
N GLY A 220 13.60 -8.72 -9.81
CA GLY A 220 12.34 -8.06 -9.49
C GLY A 220 11.28 -8.26 -10.57
N LEU A 221 11.66 -8.17 -11.84
CA LEU A 221 10.75 -8.36 -12.96
C LEU A 221 10.24 -9.81 -13.03
N ASN A 222 11.12 -10.80 -12.87
CA ASN A 222 10.75 -12.21 -12.81
C ASN A 222 9.80 -12.48 -11.64
N ASP A 223 10.08 -11.91 -10.46
CA ASP A 223 9.22 -12.03 -9.30
C ASP A 223 7.80 -11.49 -9.54
N LEU A 224 7.69 -10.33 -10.22
CA LEU A 224 6.41 -9.75 -10.63
C LEU A 224 5.68 -10.63 -11.63
N ASP A 225 6.38 -11.13 -12.65
CA ASP A 225 5.80 -11.98 -13.68
C ASP A 225 5.27 -13.29 -13.07
N GLU A 226 6.05 -13.97 -12.23
CA GLU A 226 5.62 -15.16 -11.49
C GLU A 226 4.35 -14.88 -10.68
N ALA A 227 4.30 -13.74 -9.98
CA ALA A 227 3.12 -13.38 -9.18
C ALA A 227 1.89 -13.13 -10.07
N ILE A 228 2.05 -12.40 -11.17
CA ILE A 228 0.96 -12.14 -12.13
C ILE A 228 0.45 -13.45 -12.74
N GLU A 229 1.34 -14.38 -13.07
CA GLU A 229 0.98 -15.67 -13.67
C GLU A 229 0.06 -16.50 -12.78
N THR A 230 0.15 -16.40 -11.46
CA THR A 230 -0.77 -17.08 -10.53
C THR A 230 -2.19 -16.53 -10.50
N ILE A 231 -2.45 -15.35 -11.10
CA ILE A 231 -3.76 -14.71 -11.10
C ILE A 231 -4.62 -15.24 -12.25
N HIS A 232 -5.50 -16.19 -11.96
CA HIS A 232 -6.29 -16.86 -12.99
C HIS A 232 -7.73 -16.36 -13.08
N SER A 233 -8.22 -15.58 -12.13
CA SER A 233 -9.61 -15.16 -12.03
C SER A 233 -9.77 -13.83 -11.27
N ILE A 234 -10.97 -13.23 -11.33
CA ILE A 234 -11.32 -12.09 -10.46
C ILE A 234 -11.22 -12.48 -8.99
N TYR A 235 -11.57 -13.72 -8.66
CA TYR A 235 -11.49 -14.20 -7.28
C TYR A 235 -10.04 -14.16 -6.77
N ASP A 236 -9.07 -14.55 -7.60
CA ASP A 236 -7.64 -14.47 -7.23
C ASP A 236 -7.22 -13.01 -6.98
N VAL A 237 -7.70 -12.07 -7.81
CA VAL A 237 -7.50 -10.64 -7.58
C VAL A 237 -8.12 -10.22 -6.25
N GLN A 238 -9.37 -10.58 -5.98
CA GLN A 238 -10.05 -10.24 -4.73
C GLN A 238 -9.30 -10.79 -3.51
N VAL A 239 -8.77 -12.01 -3.59
CA VAL A 239 -7.96 -12.62 -2.53
C VAL A 239 -6.70 -11.80 -2.25
N CYS A 240 -6.05 -11.20 -3.26
CA CYS A 240 -4.91 -10.31 -3.02
C CYS A 240 -5.26 -9.12 -2.12
N PHE A 241 -6.48 -8.58 -2.21
CA PHE A 241 -6.94 -7.45 -1.39
C PHE A 241 -7.49 -7.87 -0.01
N GLN A 242 -7.62 -9.17 0.26
CA GLN A 242 -8.11 -9.65 1.54
C GLN A 242 -7.02 -9.62 2.62
N ARG A 243 -7.11 -8.64 3.52
CA ARG A 243 -6.15 -8.35 4.61
C ARG A 243 -5.84 -9.52 5.57
N HIS A 244 -6.63 -10.60 5.54
CA HIS A 244 -6.50 -11.76 6.42
C HIS A 244 -5.88 -13.00 5.74
N ILE A 245 -5.81 -13.05 4.40
CA ILE A 245 -5.28 -14.21 3.63
C ILE A 245 -3.88 -13.89 3.07
N LEU A 246 -3.15 -13.04 3.79
CA LEU A 246 -1.85 -12.52 3.42
C LEU A 246 -0.70 -13.47 3.83
N GLU A 247 -0.98 -14.76 3.94
CA GLU A 247 0.04 -15.81 3.75
C GLU A 247 0.26 -16.12 2.26
N ASN A 248 -0.62 -15.62 1.38
CA ASN A 248 -0.45 -15.79 -0.06
C ASN A 248 0.72 -14.94 -0.57
N ARG A 249 1.85 -15.59 -0.85
CA ARG A 249 3.11 -15.01 -1.37
C ARG A 249 2.91 -14.09 -2.59
N VAL A 250 1.82 -14.29 -3.33
CA VAL A 250 1.46 -13.59 -4.56
C VAL A 250 1.00 -12.14 -4.32
N GLY A 251 0.04 -11.92 -3.41
CA GLY A 251 -0.58 -10.61 -3.23
C GLY A 251 0.42 -9.53 -2.78
N HIS A 252 1.47 -9.96 -2.08
CA HIS A 252 2.51 -9.09 -1.53
C HIS A 252 3.45 -8.48 -2.57
N ARG A 253 3.55 -9.10 -3.76
CA ARG A 253 4.36 -8.61 -4.87
C ARG A 253 3.60 -7.62 -5.74
N LEU A 254 2.27 -7.73 -5.76
CA LEU A 254 1.41 -7.03 -6.71
C LEU A 254 0.78 -5.76 -6.16
N LEU A 255 0.71 -5.61 -4.83
CA LEU A 255 0.02 -4.51 -4.18
C LEU A 255 0.97 -3.65 -3.36
N HIS A 256 0.63 -2.38 -3.14
CA HIS A 256 1.29 -1.47 -2.19
C HIS A 256 0.28 -0.98 -1.14
N TYR A 257 0.77 -0.72 0.07
CA TYR A 257 0.01 0.08 1.03
C TYR A 257 0.25 1.55 0.71
N ILE A 258 -0.81 2.28 0.39
CA ILE A 258 -0.75 3.73 0.17
C ILE A 258 -1.25 4.38 1.45
N PRO A 259 -0.37 5.06 2.22
CA PRO A 259 -0.77 5.71 3.46
C PRO A 259 -1.81 6.80 3.19
N ASP A 260 -2.83 6.89 4.04
CA ASP A 260 -3.76 8.01 4.03
C ASP A 260 -3.06 9.28 4.57
N LYS A 261 -3.77 10.42 4.56
CA LYS A 261 -3.30 11.66 5.22
C LYS A 261 -2.87 11.42 6.69
N ASP A 262 -3.59 10.52 7.36
CA ASP A 262 -3.14 9.92 8.62
C ASP A 262 -2.43 8.59 8.31
N PRO A 263 -1.09 8.52 8.47
CA PRO A 263 -0.32 7.33 8.12
C PRO A 263 -0.55 6.14 9.07
N THR A 264 -1.43 6.27 10.07
CA THR A 264 -1.92 5.11 10.83
C THR A 264 -2.91 4.25 10.02
N PHE A 265 -3.45 4.81 8.95
CA PHE A 265 -4.34 4.16 7.98
C PHE A 265 -3.67 4.10 6.59
N ALA A 266 -4.09 3.11 5.80
CA ALA A 266 -3.62 2.91 4.44
C ALA A 266 -4.65 2.12 3.63
N THR A 267 -4.71 2.42 2.33
CA THR A 267 -5.40 1.62 1.31
C THR A 267 -4.45 0.62 0.69
N LEU A 268 -5.00 -0.45 0.11
CA LEU A 268 -4.23 -1.36 -0.74
C LEU A 268 -4.55 -1.01 -2.18
N GLU A 269 -3.52 -0.84 -2.99
CA GLU A 269 -3.61 -0.53 -4.42
C GLU A 269 -2.61 -1.39 -5.20
N PHE A 270 -2.76 -1.52 -6.52
CA PHE A 270 -1.73 -2.18 -7.32
C PHE A 270 -0.41 -1.41 -7.19
N GLY A 271 0.69 -2.16 -7.17
CA GLY A 271 2.01 -1.57 -6.99
C GLY A 271 2.35 -0.57 -8.08
N SER A 272 1.87 -0.81 -9.30
CA SER A 272 1.98 0.10 -10.44
C SER A 272 0.84 -0.11 -11.44
N ASP A 273 0.64 0.89 -12.30
CA ASP A 273 -0.28 0.80 -13.45
C ASP A 273 0.11 -0.35 -14.40
N TRP A 274 1.41 -0.64 -14.52
CA TRP A 274 1.89 -1.74 -15.35
C TRP A 274 1.37 -3.08 -14.84
N ILE A 275 1.44 -3.32 -13.52
CA ILE A 275 0.91 -4.53 -12.88
C ILE A 275 -0.60 -4.65 -13.14
N GLY A 276 -1.35 -3.56 -12.89
CA GLY A 276 -2.80 -3.53 -13.13
C GLY A 276 -3.18 -3.84 -14.57
N LYS A 277 -2.46 -3.27 -15.55
CA LYS A 277 -2.66 -3.52 -16.99
C LYS A 277 -2.33 -4.97 -17.37
N ARG A 278 -1.25 -5.54 -16.84
CA ARG A 278 -0.85 -6.94 -17.09
C ARG A 278 -1.92 -7.91 -16.60
N ILE A 279 -2.37 -7.76 -15.36
CA ILE A 279 -3.44 -8.57 -14.78
C ILE A 279 -4.75 -8.41 -15.59
N TYR A 280 -5.11 -7.16 -15.92
CA TYR A 280 -6.29 -6.90 -16.76
C TYR A 280 -6.20 -7.63 -18.09
N ASN A 281 -5.08 -7.53 -18.81
CA ASN A 281 -4.89 -8.17 -20.11
C ASN A 281 -4.94 -9.71 -20.02
N GLN A 282 -4.36 -10.27 -18.96
CA GLN A 282 -4.40 -11.71 -18.68
C GLN A 282 -5.84 -12.20 -18.48
N LEU A 283 -6.64 -11.45 -17.72
CA LEU A 283 -8.04 -11.79 -17.46
C LEU A 283 -8.99 -11.40 -18.62
N ALA A 284 -8.63 -10.44 -19.47
CA ALA A 284 -9.48 -9.91 -20.52
C ALA A 284 -9.94 -10.97 -21.54
N VAL A 285 -9.10 -11.97 -21.82
CA VAL A 285 -9.50 -13.11 -22.68
C VAL A 285 -10.57 -13.93 -21.99
N LYS A 286 -10.42 -14.22 -20.70
CA LYS A 286 -11.43 -14.95 -19.91
C LYS A 286 -12.72 -14.17 -19.80
N PHE A 287 -12.68 -12.87 -19.52
CA PHE A 287 -13.88 -12.03 -19.51
C PHE A 287 -14.61 -12.02 -20.85
N ARG A 288 -13.87 -11.95 -21.97
CA ARG A 288 -14.48 -12.05 -23.30
C ARG A 288 -15.17 -13.41 -23.50
N GLN A 289 -14.55 -14.50 -23.08
CA GLN A 289 -15.12 -15.85 -23.18
C GLN A 289 -16.34 -16.03 -22.25
N GLU A 290 -16.28 -15.59 -21.00
CA GLU A 290 -17.40 -15.66 -20.06
C GLU A 290 -18.56 -14.78 -20.52
N ARG A 291 -18.27 -13.58 -21.01
CA ARG A 291 -19.27 -12.72 -21.64
C ARG A 291 -19.87 -13.40 -22.86
N ALA A 292 -19.06 -14.02 -23.72
CA ALA A 292 -19.57 -14.74 -24.89
C ALA A 292 -20.42 -15.97 -24.50
N LYS A 293 -20.05 -16.69 -23.44
CA LYS A 293 -20.84 -17.81 -22.89
C LYS A 293 -22.17 -17.32 -22.33
N LEU A 294 -22.15 -16.22 -21.58
CA LEU A 294 -23.36 -15.57 -21.07
C LEU A 294 -24.24 -15.11 -22.25
N MET A 295 -23.68 -14.43 -23.24
CA MET A 295 -24.42 -13.97 -24.41
C MET A 295 -25.02 -15.14 -25.20
N LYS A 296 -24.25 -16.21 -25.42
CA LYS A 296 -24.76 -17.43 -26.07
C LYS A 296 -25.89 -18.08 -25.26
N TRP A 297 -25.74 -18.18 -23.94
CA TRP A 297 -26.78 -18.68 -23.06
C TRP A 297 -28.05 -17.80 -23.12
N LEU A 298 -27.88 -16.49 -23.22
CA LEU A 298 -28.98 -15.53 -23.39
C LEU A 298 -29.66 -15.66 -24.76
N ASP A 299 -28.90 -15.87 -25.83
CA ASP A 299 -29.41 -16.03 -27.21
C ASP A 299 -30.19 -17.36 -27.38
N ASP A 300 -29.73 -18.43 -26.75
CA ASP A 300 -30.33 -19.77 -26.81
C ASP A 300 -31.45 -19.98 -25.75
N ALA A 301 -31.80 -18.95 -24.98
CA ALA A 301 -32.53 -19.07 -23.71
C ALA A 301 -33.98 -19.57 -23.80
N GLY A 302 -34.65 -19.53 -24.95
CA GLY A 302 -36.02 -20.02 -25.13
C GLY A 302 -36.98 -19.63 -23.98
N LYS A 303 -37.35 -20.60 -23.13
CA LYS A 303 -38.25 -20.43 -21.96
C LYS A 303 -37.70 -19.56 -20.82
N ALA A 304 -36.41 -19.25 -20.82
CA ALA A 304 -35.79 -18.33 -19.86
C ALA A 304 -35.87 -16.85 -20.28
N SER A 305 -36.60 -16.52 -21.36
CA SER A 305 -36.79 -15.13 -21.83
C SER A 305 -37.32 -14.17 -20.75
N ALA A 306 -38.18 -14.64 -19.84
CA ALA A 306 -38.64 -13.85 -18.71
C ALA A 306 -37.53 -13.53 -17.70
N PHE A 307 -36.64 -14.50 -17.44
CA PHE A 307 -35.45 -14.28 -16.62
C PHE A 307 -34.44 -13.36 -17.33
N ASN A 308 -34.34 -13.44 -18.67
CA ASN A 308 -33.50 -12.54 -19.45
C ASN A 308 -34.00 -11.10 -19.41
N GLY A 309 -35.32 -10.89 -19.55
CA GLY A 309 -35.94 -9.58 -19.38
C GLY A 309 -35.65 -9.01 -17.99
N TRP A 310 -35.81 -9.84 -16.95
CA TRP A 310 -35.47 -9.45 -15.58
C TRP A 310 -33.98 -9.12 -15.40
N LEU A 311 -33.06 -9.93 -15.93
CA LEU A 311 -31.62 -9.71 -15.80
C LEU A 311 -31.18 -8.42 -16.53
N PHE A 312 -31.68 -8.21 -17.76
CA PHE A 312 -31.44 -7.01 -18.54
C PHE A 312 -31.97 -5.75 -17.82
N GLU A 313 -33.21 -5.80 -17.34
CA GLU A 313 -33.86 -4.70 -16.61
C GLU A 313 -33.01 -4.29 -15.39
N ASN A 314 -32.58 -5.25 -14.57
CA ASN A 314 -31.73 -4.95 -13.40
C ASN A 314 -30.35 -4.37 -13.80
N LEU A 315 -29.72 -4.90 -14.85
CA LEU A 315 -28.41 -4.40 -15.30
C LEU A 315 -28.50 -2.98 -15.88
N VAL A 316 -29.60 -2.66 -16.55
CA VAL A 316 -29.89 -1.31 -17.06
C VAL A 316 -30.13 -0.33 -15.90
N HIS A 317 -30.88 -0.74 -14.87
CA HIS A 317 -31.09 0.08 -13.67
C HIS A 317 -29.77 0.39 -12.95
N ASP A 318 -28.88 -0.60 -12.78
CA ASP A 318 -27.56 -0.38 -12.18
C ASP A 318 -26.70 0.60 -12.99
N LYS A 319 -26.76 0.53 -14.32
CA LYS A 319 -26.07 1.48 -15.20
C LYS A 319 -26.64 2.89 -15.11
N PHE A 320 -27.95 3.05 -15.01
CA PHE A 320 -28.57 4.37 -14.85
C PHE A 320 -28.26 5.01 -13.50
N LEU A 321 -28.19 4.21 -12.42
CA LEU A 321 -27.77 4.68 -11.09
C LEU A 321 -26.35 5.24 -11.09
N ALA A 322 -25.43 4.61 -11.81
CA ALA A 322 -24.05 5.07 -11.94
C ALA A 322 -23.91 6.39 -12.74
N GLY A 323 -24.96 6.80 -13.45
CA GLY A 323 -24.94 7.95 -14.35
C GLY A 323 -24.13 7.71 -15.62
N GLY A 324 -24.19 8.67 -16.54
CA GLY A 324 -23.42 8.65 -17.79
C GLY A 324 -24.18 9.18 -19.00
N GLN A 325 -23.60 8.97 -20.17
CA GLN A 325 -24.16 9.37 -21.45
C GLN A 325 -24.72 8.17 -22.21
N PHE A 326 -25.99 8.24 -22.59
CA PHE A 326 -26.74 7.18 -23.24
C PHE A 326 -27.30 7.68 -24.57
N LYS A 327 -27.19 6.85 -25.60
CA LYS A 327 -27.88 7.13 -26.86
C LYS A 327 -29.32 6.62 -26.78
N TYR A 328 -30.28 7.44 -27.18
CA TYR A 328 -31.67 7.02 -27.34
C TYR A 328 -32.21 7.51 -28.68
N ILE A 329 -33.30 6.87 -29.12
CA ILE A 329 -34.01 7.23 -30.35
C ILE A 329 -35.43 7.60 -29.95
N GLN A 330 -35.89 8.76 -30.38
CA GLN A 330 -37.28 9.17 -30.20
C GLN A 330 -38.16 8.43 -31.22
N LEU A 331 -39.23 7.79 -30.76
CA LEU A 331 -40.05 6.91 -31.60
C LEU A 331 -40.93 7.68 -32.62
N ASP A 332 -41.15 8.97 -32.39
CA ASP A 332 -42.09 9.81 -33.16
C ASP A 332 -41.44 10.61 -34.31
N GLU A 333 -40.12 10.63 -34.43
CA GLU A 333 -39.41 11.42 -35.45
C GLU A 333 -38.39 10.58 -36.25
N GLN A 334 -37.85 11.14 -37.34
CA GLN A 334 -36.82 10.49 -38.14
C GLN A 334 -35.69 9.97 -37.23
N ARG A 335 -35.27 8.71 -37.44
CA ARG A 335 -34.27 8.02 -36.61
C ARG A 335 -32.97 8.84 -36.52
N GLN A 336 -32.87 9.66 -35.49
CA GLN A 336 -31.67 10.39 -35.13
C GLN A 336 -31.26 9.96 -33.74
N ASP A 337 -29.99 9.57 -33.58
CA ASP A 337 -29.42 9.25 -32.28
C ASP A 337 -29.33 10.55 -31.46
N ILE A 338 -30.07 10.61 -30.36
CA ILE A 338 -30.00 11.72 -29.39
C ILE A 338 -29.25 11.24 -28.16
N LEU A 339 -28.50 12.15 -27.53
CA LEU A 339 -27.65 11.86 -26.38
C LEU A 339 -28.35 12.31 -25.10
N LEU A 340 -28.67 11.36 -24.22
CA LEU A 340 -29.22 11.59 -22.89
C LEU A 340 -28.07 11.56 -21.88
N THR A 341 -27.92 12.63 -21.10
CA THR A 341 -27.01 12.64 -19.94
C THR A 341 -27.83 12.36 -18.69
N VAL A 342 -27.41 11.36 -17.91
CA VAL A 342 -28.03 10.98 -16.64
C VAL A 342 -27.02 11.21 -15.54
N ASP A 343 -27.39 12.00 -14.54
CA ASP A 343 -26.53 12.25 -13.39
C ASP A 343 -26.49 11.03 -12.45
N PRO A 344 -25.32 10.71 -11.86
CA PRO A 344 -25.21 9.63 -10.88
C PRO A 344 -26.13 9.89 -9.69
N THR A 345 -26.88 8.87 -9.27
CA THR A 345 -27.82 8.99 -8.15
C THR A 345 -27.23 8.37 -6.88
N ILE A 346 -27.29 9.09 -5.76
CA ILE A 346 -26.75 8.62 -4.48
C ILE A 346 -27.85 7.84 -3.74
N GLY A 347 -27.82 6.50 -3.80
CA GLY A 347 -28.77 5.66 -3.04
C GLY A 347 -29.22 4.38 -3.76
N LYS A 348 -30.29 3.74 -3.27
CA LYS A 348 -30.97 2.60 -3.91
C LYS A 348 -32.12 3.09 -4.80
N TYR A 349 -32.61 2.24 -5.70
CA TYR A 349 -33.83 2.53 -6.47
C TYR A 349 -35.07 2.55 -5.57
N GLU A 350 -36.00 3.47 -5.86
CA GLU A 350 -37.31 3.50 -5.20
C GLU A 350 -38.41 3.07 -6.16
N ARG A 351 -39.26 2.13 -5.72
CA ARG A 351 -40.37 1.68 -6.54
C ARG A 351 -41.63 2.48 -6.26
N PHE A 352 -42.18 3.17 -7.26
CA PHE A 352 -43.39 3.99 -7.11
C PHE A 352 -44.65 3.29 -7.68
N ALA A 353 -45.81 3.55 -7.06
CA ALA A 353 -47.11 3.12 -7.57
C ALA A 353 -47.86 4.32 -8.19
N THR A 354 -49.10 4.13 -8.62
CA THR A 354 -49.95 5.17 -9.24
C THR A 354 -50.26 6.37 -8.35
N ASN A 355 -49.87 6.34 -7.07
CA ASN A 355 -49.95 7.47 -6.14
C ASN A 355 -48.72 8.41 -6.20
N PHE A 356 -48.02 8.42 -7.34
CA PHE A 356 -46.84 9.25 -7.56
C PHE A 356 -47.18 10.74 -7.43
N THR A 357 -46.44 11.48 -6.61
CA THR A 357 -46.64 12.92 -6.42
C THR A 357 -45.54 13.71 -7.11
N LEU A 358 -45.83 14.94 -7.55
CA LEU A 358 -44.82 15.83 -8.17
C LEU A 358 -43.62 16.06 -7.25
N GLN A 359 -43.80 16.11 -5.92
CA GLN A 359 -42.70 16.22 -4.96
C GLN A 359 -41.74 15.04 -5.02
N MET A 360 -42.21 13.83 -5.35
CA MET A 360 -41.36 12.65 -5.50
C MET A 360 -40.52 12.71 -6.80
N ALA A 361 -40.98 13.42 -7.84
CA ALA A 361 -40.23 13.60 -9.09
C ALA A 361 -38.98 14.49 -8.92
N PHE A 362 -38.95 15.32 -7.88
CA PHE A 362 -37.83 16.21 -7.56
C PHE A 362 -36.89 15.66 -6.49
N GLN A 363 -37.14 14.43 -6.00
CA GLN A 363 -36.18 13.74 -5.15
C GLN A 363 -35.02 13.24 -6.01
N ASN A 364 -33.78 13.44 -5.56
CA ASN A 364 -32.59 12.93 -6.24
C ASN A 364 -32.47 11.40 -6.06
N ALA A 365 -33.41 10.65 -6.62
CA ALA A 365 -33.54 9.21 -6.48
C ALA A 365 -33.98 8.59 -7.83
N TYR A 366 -33.36 7.45 -8.17
CA TYR A 366 -33.73 6.70 -9.37
C TYR A 366 -35.01 5.89 -9.10
N GLN A 367 -36.05 6.13 -9.88
CA GLN A 367 -37.39 5.63 -9.60
C GLN A 367 -37.86 4.62 -10.63
N ILE A 368 -38.39 3.49 -10.16
CA ILE A 368 -38.85 2.38 -10.99
C ILE A 368 -40.35 2.18 -10.78
N PRO A 369 -41.18 2.16 -11.84
CA PRO A 369 -42.60 1.90 -11.69
C PRO A 369 -42.87 0.49 -11.14
N LYS A 370 -43.79 0.35 -10.17
CA LYS A 370 -44.24 -0.97 -9.65
C LYS A 370 -45.11 -1.73 -10.65
N SER A 371 -45.81 -1.02 -11.54
CA SER A 371 -46.65 -1.59 -12.59
C SER A 371 -45.93 -1.57 -13.92
N GLN A 372 -46.05 -2.65 -14.69
CA GLN A 372 -45.58 -2.70 -16.09
C GLN A 372 -46.56 -1.99 -17.05
N THR A 373 -47.74 -1.60 -16.57
CA THR A 373 -48.77 -0.89 -17.34
C THR A 373 -49.07 0.45 -16.66
N PHE A 374 -48.27 1.47 -16.99
CA PHE A 374 -48.68 2.85 -16.77
C PHE A 374 -49.37 3.33 -18.05
N LYS A 375 -50.55 3.96 -17.90
CA LYS A 375 -51.21 4.59 -19.05
C LYS A 375 -50.29 5.69 -19.57
N SER A 376 -49.98 5.68 -20.87
CA SER A 376 -49.33 6.83 -21.50
C SER A 376 -50.26 8.03 -21.32
N ILE A 377 -49.72 9.12 -20.80
CA ILE A 377 -50.42 10.40 -20.77
C ILE A 377 -50.21 10.98 -22.16
N TYR A 378 -51.28 11.03 -22.95
CA TYR A 378 -51.33 11.77 -24.20
C TYR A 378 -51.58 13.25 -23.92
#